data_AF-A0A848IPH3-F1
#
_entry.id   AF-A0A848IPH3-F1
#
_cell.length_a   1.000
_cell.length_b   1.000
_cell.length_c   1.000
_cell.angle_alpha   90.00
_cell.angle_beta   90.00
_cell.angle_gamma   90.00
#
_symmetry.space_group_name_H-M   'P 1'
#
loop_
_entity.id
_entity.type
_entity.pdbx_description
1 polymer ?
#
loop_
_entity_poly.entity_id
_entity_poly.type
_entity_poly.pdbx_seq_one_letter_code
_entity_poly.pdbx_strand_id
1 'polypeptide(L)'
;MRLFKISSLAIGGALALILLTSRTRSPPTTSPCSDAWFNHIERYYFSTERENSFGDLIGLDYAADDGSKWLDYIEAKAGMPHPPGGTRKDARCRLIQNGLVSRTYVINDLTGWVFSFARR
;
A
#
# COMPACT_ATOMS: atom_id res chain seq x y z
N MET A 1 -37.11 -12.09 20.79
CA MET A 1 -35.93 -11.29 20.35
C MET A 1 -34.78 -11.51 21.33
N ARG A 2 -33.81 -12.35 20.98
CA ARG A 2 -32.57 -12.48 21.77
C ARG A 2 -31.63 -11.38 21.29
N LEU A 3 -31.50 -10.31 22.08
CA LEU A 3 -30.43 -9.32 21.88
C LEU A 3 -29.10 -10.07 22.01
N PHE A 4 -28.38 -10.18 20.89
CA PHE A 4 -26.99 -10.60 20.90
C PHE A 4 -26.22 -9.62 21.78
N LYS A 5 -25.95 -10.00 23.03
CA LYS A 5 -24.81 -9.48 23.77
C LYS A 5 -23.59 -9.89 22.95
N ILE A 6 -23.17 -9.05 22.02
CA ILE A 6 -21.85 -9.14 21.40
C ILE A 6 -20.90 -8.92 22.57
N SER A 7 -20.47 -10.04 23.16
CA SER A 7 -19.68 -10.09 24.38
C SER A 7 -18.47 -9.18 24.21
N SER A 8 -18.21 -8.30 25.18
CA SER A 8 -17.07 -7.38 25.18
C SER A 8 -15.72 -8.07 24.89
N LEU A 9 -15.64 -9.38 25.12
CA LEU A 9 -14.55 -10.28 24.72
C LEU A 9 -14.30 -10.32 23.20
N ALA A 10 -15.35 -10.35 22.37
CA ALA A 10 -15.21 -10.39 20.92
C ALA A 10 -14.66 -9.07 20.37
N ILE A 11 -15.09 -7.94 20.96
CA ILE A 11 -14.60 -6.60 20.60
C ILE A 11 -13.13 -6.45 21.02
N GLY A 12 -12.80 -6.86 22.25
CA GLY A 12 -11.41 -6.84 22.75
C GLY A 12 -10.48 -7.72 21.91
N GLY A 13 -10.93 -8.92 21.53
CA GLY A 13 -10.18 -9.81 20.65
C GLY A 13 -9.95 -9.24 19.26
N ALA A 14 -10.96 -8.63 18.64
CA ALA A 14 -10.83 -7.99 17.34
C ALA A 14 -9.86 -6.79 17.37
N LEU A 15 -9.94 -5.94 18.40
CA LEU A 15 -9.02 -4.82 18.60
C LEU A 15 -7.57 -5.30 18.81
N ALA A 16 -7.37 -6.32 19.63
CA ALA A 16 -6.03 -6.91 19.83
C ALA A 16 -5.46 -7.46 18.52
N LEU A 17 -6.28 -8.15 17.72
CA LEU A 17 -5.86 -8.68 16.42
C LEU A 17 -5.46 -7.55 15.45
N ILE A 18 -6.25 -6.48 15.37
CA ILE A 18 -5.95 -5.32 14.51
C ILE A 18 -4.61 -4.70 14.93
N LEU A 19 -4.37 -4.51 16.22
CA LEU A 19 -3.11 -3.93 16.71
C LEU A 19 -1.91 -4.83 16.42
N LEU A 20 -2.05 -6.15 16.56
CA LEU A 20 -0.98 -7.13 16.31
C LEU A 20 -0.61 -7.25 14.82
N THR A 21 -1.57 -7.04 13.92
CA THR A 21 -1.36 -7.16 12.47
C THR A 21 -1.13 -5.82 11.79
N SER A 22 -1.21 -4.70 12.51
CA SER A 22 -0.94 -3.36 11.97
C SER A 22 0.52 -2.96 12.19
N ARG A 23 1.21 -2.59 11.12
CA ARG A 23 2.60 -2.14 11.18
C ARG A 23 2.75 -0.74 10.58
N THR A 24 3.54 0.09 11.25
CA THR A 24 4.03 1.34 10.66
C THR A 24 5.08 1.03 9.59
N ARG A 25 4.96 1.63 8.41
CA ARG A 25 5.86 1.41 7.29
C ARG A 25 6.86 2.55 7.16
N SER A 26 8.13 2.18 7.07
CA SER A 26 9.24 3.11 6.85
C SER A 26 9.43 3.33 5.35
N PRO A 27 9.66 4.58 4.90
CA PRO A 27 9.88 4.87 3.50
C PRO A 27 11.11 4.12 2.96
N PRO A 28 11.15 3.81 1.65
CA PRO A 28 12.36 3.32 1.02
C PRO A 28 13.50 4.32 1.19
N THR A 29 14.69 3.85 1.53
CA THR A 29 15.93 4.66 1.56
C THR A 29 16.75 4.53 0.28
N THR A 30 16.36 3.61 -0.61
CA THR A 30 16.97 3.37 -1.91
C THR A 30 16.60 4.46 -2.92
N SER A 31 17.36 4.54 -4.02
CA SER A 31 17.08 5.50 -5.09
C SER A 31 15.68 5.25 -5.69
N PRO A 32 14.82 6.28 -5.82
CA PRO A 32 13.55 6.16 -6.52
C PRO A 32 13.74 5.58 -7.92
N CYS A 33 12.74 4.81 -8.40
CA CYS A 33 12.77 4.13 -9.70
C CYS A 33 13.84 3.02 -9.86
N SER A 34 14.56 2.62 -8.80
CA SER A 34 15.39 1.42 -8.82
C SER A 34 14.59 0.15 -8.53
N ASP A 35 15.06 -1.02 -8.97
CA ASP A 35 14.40 -2.31 -8.68
C ASP A 35 14.22 -2.53 -7.17
N ALA A 36 15.24 -2.18 -6.37
CA ALA A 36 15.17 -2.27 -4.92
C ALA A 36 14.07 -1.36 -4.33
N TRP A 37 13.82 -0.21 -4.95
CA TRP A 37 12.74 0.71 -4.55
C TRP A 37 11.36 0.14 -4.90
N PHE A 38 11.16 -0.38 -6.12
CA PHE A 38 9.91 -1.03 -6.51
C PHE A 38 9.59 -2.22 -5.60
N ASN A 39 10.58 -3.09 -5.37
CA ASN A 39 10.45 -4.27 -4.51
C ASN A 39 10.13 -3.89 -3.06
N HIS A 40 10.67 -2.78 -2.55
CA HIS A 40 10.34 -2.28 -1.20
C HIS A 40 8.87 -1.87 -1.09
N ILE A 41 8.35 -1.17 -2.11
CA ILE A 41 6.95 -0.72 -2.12
C ILE A 41 6.00 -1.91 -2.22
N GLU A 42 6.25 -2.85 -3.13
CA GLU A 42 5.46 -4.08 -3.26
C GLU A 42 5.40 -4.86 -1.96
N ARG A 43 6.56 -5.05 -1.32
CA ARG A 43 6.66 -5.88 -0.12
C ARG A 43 6.08 -5.24 1.13
N TYR A 44 6.25 -3.93 1.29
CA TYR A 44 5.99 -3.26 2.56
C TYR A 44 4.85 -2.26 2.52
N TYR A 45 4.41 -1.83 1.34
CA TYR A 45 3.34 -0.85 1.20
C TYR A 45 2.11 -1.43 0.52
N PHE A 46 2.19 -1.65 -0.80
CA PHE A 46 1.02 -2.00 -1.59
C PHE A 46 1.42 -3.13 -2.55
N SER A 47 0.94 -4.34 -2.26
CA SER A 47 1.06 -5.44 -3.20
C SER A 47 0.15 -5.20 -4.41
N THR A 48 0.68 -5.43 -5.61
CA THR A 48 -0.11 -5.50 -6.86
C THR A 48 -0.65 -6.89 -7.14
N GLU A 49 -0.17 -7.90 -6.40
CA GLU A 49 -0.60 -9.28 -6.52
C GLU A 49 -2.07 -9.42 -6.11
N ARG A 50 -2.85 -10.06 -6.97
CA ARG A 50 -4.26 -10.34 -6.76
C ARG A 50 -4.63 -11.65 -7.45
N GLU A 51 -5.64 -12.32 -6.92
CA GLU A 51 -6.21 -13.50 -7.55
C GLU A 51 -7.07 -13.11 -8.75
N ASN A 52 -6.91 -13.80 -9.88
CA ASN A 52 -7.76 -13.65 -11.05
C ASN A 52 -9.03 -14.54 -10.94
N SER A 53 -9.91 -14.50 -11.96
CA SER A 53 -11.14 -15.31 -11.97
C SER A 53 -10.93 -16.82 -12.04
N PHE A 54 -9.70 -17.27 -12.30
CA PHE A 54 -9.32 -18.68 -12.39
C PHE A 54 -8.57 -19.18 -11.13
N GLY A 55 -8.32 -18.29 -10.16
CA GLY A 55 -7.59 -18.62 -8.94
C GLY A 55 -6.07 -18.43 -9.03
N ASP A 56 -5.55 -17.89 -10.15
CA ASP A 56 -4.11 -17.63 -10.27
C ASP A 56 -3.76 -16.26 -9.68
N LEU A 57 -2.62 -16.21 -9.00
CA LEU A 57 -2.01 -14.96 -8.54
C LEU A 57 -1.40 -14.22 -9.73
N ILE A 58 -1.89 -13.00 -9.98
CA ILE A 58 -1.38 -12.09 -11.00
C ILE A 58 -0.95 -10.77 -10.35
N GLY A 59 0.20 -10.23 -10.77
CA GLY A 59 0.71 -8.94 -10.32
C GLY A 59 0.79 -7.92 -11.46
N LEU A 60 1.04 -6.67 -11.12
CA LEU A 60 1.51 -5.68 -12.10
C LEU A 60 3.03 -5.71 -12.09
N ASP A 61 3.64 -5.92 -13.25
CA ASP A 61 5.10 -5.88 -13.37
C ASP A 61 5.57 -4.44 -13.62
N TYR A 62 6.45 -3.92 -12.77
CA TYR A 62 7.04 -2.59 -12.90
C TYR A 62 8.06 -2.48 -14.06
N ALA A 63 8.52 -3.61 -14.59
CA ALA A 63 9.36 -3.68 -15.78
C ALA A 63 8.53 -3.71 -17.08
N ALA A 64 7.26 -4.13 -17.03
CA ALA A 64 6.36 -4.17 -18.18
C ALA A 64 5.73 -2.80 -18.48
N ASP A 65 5.52 -2.47 -19.75
CA ASP A 65 4.87 -1.22 -20.19
C ASP A 65 5.49 0.05 -19.55
N ASP A 66 6.81 0.07 -19.39
CA ASP A 66 7.60 1.09 -18.66
C ASP A 66 7.14 1.31 -17.19
N GLY A 67 6.47 0.34 -16.59
CA GLY A 67 5.91 0.39 -15.24
C GLY A 67 4.71 1.32 -15.10
N SER A 68 4.10 1.78 -16.21
CA SER A 68 3.01 2.75 -16.20
C SER A 68 1.80 2.30 -15.37
N LYS A 69 1.28 1.09 -15.64
CA LYS A 69 0.15 0.49 -14.90
C LYS A 69 0.48 0.28 -13.42
N TRP A 70 1.71 -0.13 -13.13
CA TRP A 70 2.19 -0.30 -11.77
C TRP A 70 2.16 1.05 -11.02
N LEU A 71 2.71 2.10 -11.64
CA LEU A 71 2.73 3.44 -11.05
C LEU A 71 1.31 3.99 -10.85
N ASP A 72 0.41 3.80 -11.82
CA ASP A 72 -0.99 4.23 -11.71
C ASP A 72 -1.67 3.60 -10.48
N TYR A 73 -1.47 2.29 -10.29
CA TYR A 73 -2.01 1.57 -9.15
C TYR A 73 -1.44 2.08 -7.83
N ILE A 74 -0.12 2.25 -7.74
CA ILE A 74 0.54 2.67 -6.50
C ILE A 74 0.17 4.11 -6.13
N GLU A 75 0.11 5.02 -7.11
CA GLU A 75 -0.34 6.40 -6.89
C GLU A 75 -1.77 6.44 -6.36
N ALA A 76 -2.67 5.64 -6.95
CA ALA A 76 -4.05 5.53 -6.50
C ALA A 76 -4.13 4.96 -5.07
N LYS A 77 -3.40 3.88 -4.77
CA LYS A 77 -3.37 3.28 -3.43
C LYS A 77 -2.77 4.20 -2.37
N ALA A 78 -1.76 4.98 -2.75
CA ALA A 78 -1.14 5.95 -1.87
C ALA A 78 -1.98 7.23 -1.68
N GLY A 79 -3.09 7.38 -2.41
CA GLY A 79 -3.96 8.56 -2.36
C GLY A 79 -3.29 9.81 -2.93
N MET A 80 -2.42 9.64 -3.91
CA MET A 80 -1.71 10.75 -4.56
C MET A 80 -2.54 11.37 -5.67
N PRO A 81 -2.38 12.67 -5.94
CA PRO A 81 -2.97 13.28 -7.13
C PRO A 81 -2.45 12.55 -8.37
N HIS A 82 -3.36 12.17 -9.28
CA HIS A 82 -2.96 11.56 -10.52
C HIS A 82 -2.11 12.56 -11.33
N PRO A 83 -0.85 12.23 -11.67
CA PRO A 83 0.00 13.14 -12.40
C PRO A 83 -0.60 13.40 -13.80
N PRO A 84 -0.35 14.58 -14.40
CA PRO A 84 -0.79 14.87 -15.75
C PRO A 84 -0.32 13.80 -16.75
N GLY A 85 -1.11 13.54 -17.78
CA GLY A 85 -0.75 12.61 -18.85
C GLY A 85 0.61 12.95 -19.47
N GLY A 86 1.45 11.93 -19.69
CA GLY A 86 2.80 12.10 -20.22
C GLY A 86 3.86 12.50 -19.18
N THR A 87 3.52 12.53 -17.88
CA THR A 87 4.54 12.71 -16.84
C THR A 87 5.57 11.58 -16.88
N ARG A 88 6.85 11.96 -16.97
CA ARG A 88 7.98 11.02 -17.03
C ARG A 88 8.03 10.11 -15.80
N LYS A 89 8.38 8.84 -16.01
CA LYS A 89 8.51 7.80 -14.97
C LYS A 89 9.30 8.26 -13.74
N ASP A 90 10.47 8.87 -13.94
CA ASP A 90 11.31 9.35 -12.82
C ASP A 90 10.62 10.43 -11.98
N ALA A 91 9.82 11.30 -12.60
CA ALA A 91 9.06 12.31 -11.88
C ALA A 91 7.96 11.65 -11.04
N ARG A 92 7.29 10.63 -11.59
CA ARG A 92 6.28 9.84 -10.87
C ARG A 92 6.87 9.09 -9.68
N CYS A 93 8.00 8.39 -9.86
CA CYS A 93 8.72 7.75 -8.76
C CYS A 93 9.10 8.73 -7.64
N ARG A 94 9.56 9.94 -7.99
CA ARG A 94 9.88 10.98 -7.00
C ARG A 94 8.63 11.49 -6.28
N LEU A 95 7.51 11.67 -6.97
CA LEU A 95 6.23 12.03 -6.34
C LEU A 95 5.81 10.96 -5.33
N ILE A 96 5.90 9.68 -5.71
CA ILE A 96 5.64 8.56 -4.81
C ILE A 96 6.58 8.60 -3.61
N GLN A 97 7.89 8.70 -3.83
CA GLN A 97 8.86 8.77 -2.74
C GLN A 97 8.55 9.92 -1.77
N ASN A 98 8.26 11.12 -2.28
CA ASN A 98 7.95 12.29 -1.47
C ASN A 98 6.66 12.09 -0.67
N GLY A 99 5.64 11.47 -1.25
CA GLY A 99 4.41 11.10 -0.55
C GLY A 99 4.65 10.10 0.57
N LEU A 100 5.48 9.07 0.32
CA LEU A 100 5.85 8.07 1.34
C LEU A 100 6.69 8.67 2.47
N VAL A 101 7.59 9.61 2.16
CA VAL A 101 8.42 10.30 3.16
C VAL A 101 7.61 11.29 4.00
N SER A 102 6.65 12.00 3.40
CA SER A 102 5.87 13.03 4.09
C SER A 102 4.76 12.47 5.00
N ARG A 103 4.47 11.16 4.93
CA ARG A 103 3.37 10.53 5.65
C ARG A 103 3.81 9.31 6.43
N THR A 104 3.17 9.06 7.56
CA THR A 104 3.28 7.78 8.26
C THR A 104 2.16 6.89 7.76
N TYR A 105 2.50 5.70 7.27
CA TYR A 105 1.54 4.69 6.84
C TYR A 105 1.45 3.58 7.89
N VAL A 106 0.25 3.29 8.35
CA VAL A 106 -0.10 2.14 9.18
C VAL A 106 -0.88 1.17 8.31
N ILE A 107 -0.31 -0.01 8.08
CA ILE A 107 -0.87 -1.02 7.19
C ILE A 107 -1.19 -2.27 8.00
N ASN A 108 -2.42 -2.75 7.86
CA ASN A 108 -2.84 -4.02 8.42
C ASN A 108 -2.50 -5.16 7.45
N ASP A 109 -1.59 -6.03 7.85
CA ASP A 109 -1.08 -7.11 6.99
C ASP A 109 -2.13 -8.20 6.72
N LEU A 110 -3.16 -8.31 7.56
CA LEU A 110 -4.22 -9.32 7.43
C LEU A 110 -5.34 -8.84 6.50
N THR A 111 -5.75 -7.58 6.60
CA THR A 111 -6.89 -7.04 5.85
C THR A 111 -6.50 -6.16 4.67
N GLY A 112 -5.23 -5.77 4.58
CA GLY A 112 -4.75 -4.78 3.61
C GLY A 112 -5.25 -3.36 3.86
N TRP A 113 -5.81 -3.07 5.04
CA TRP A 113 -6.26 -1.72 5.40
C TRP A 113 -5.08 -0.78 5.56
N VAL A 114 -5.22 0.44 5.03
CA VAL A 114 -4.18 1.45 5.04
C VAL A 114 -4.72 2.72 5.67
N PHE A 115 -4.03 3.19 6.70
CA PHE A 115 -4.25 4.50 7.30
C PHE A 115 -2.98 5.32 7.11
N SER A 116 -3.13 6.58 6.67
CA SER A 116 -2.00 7.49 6.57
C SER A 116 -2.29 8.84 7.19
N PHE A 117 -1.27 9.46 7.75
CA PHE A 117 -1.33 10.79 8.33
C PHE A 117 -0.02 11.54 8.06
N ALA A 118 -0.08 12.87 8.04
CA ALA A 118 1.12 13.69 7.84
C ALA A 118 2.15 13.40 8.94
N ARG A 119 3.40 13.22 8.52
CA ARG A 119 4.52 13.07 9.45
C ARG A 119 4.87 14.46 10.00
N ARG A 120 4.87 14.60 11.33
CA ARG A 120 5.30 15.83 12.02
C ARG A 120 6.80 15.90 12.13
#